data_AF-A0A355TUM1-F1
#
_entry.id   AF-A0A355TUM1-F1
#
_cell.length_a   1.000
_cell.length_b   1.000
_cell.length_c   1.000
_cell.angle_alpha   90.00
_cell.angle_beta   90.00
_cell.angle_gamma   90.00
#
_symmetry.space_group_name_H-M   'P 1'
#
loop_
_entity.id
_entity.type
_entity.pdbx_description
1 polymer ?
#
loop_
_entity_poly.entity_id
_entity_poly.type
_entity_poly.pdbx_seq_one_letter_code
_entity_poly.pdbx_strand_id
1 'polypeptide(L)'
;LKTEVLAFSDHPERVKERGLLFKGGLIPFKPLRFQYYHEGGKEDNQLWLRLDLRNNSQRKKAKIMLIEGEGGPDCDYFQAGHKNNVQFLRHLTAGCGRILEIDPGQSMTVFCQKLPYCQVLSGTTQFTLLEGSEVSFYLNALEDPQEMLSFNLLSNPKDVHARGIYACADQFINKVVVVSDSKVAEARAAVGAVRQPNIIAGPELRGDYGVVYALQFLLINKTESEADFELIINPRGGKATATVLEQTDLYNQIIEPDIWLSEQVPDLAYFRFGNQYTDRSLSKEAEPFSEYKAASLAVPAGQSAVVRLLTLPEGASNYPVRFIMRRVIK
;
A
#
# COMPACT_ATOMS: atom_id res chain seq x y z
N LEU A 1 9.02 7.21 9.27
CA LEU A 1 8.38 6.50 8.13
C LEU A 1 6.92 6.19 8.42
N LYS A 2 6.56 5.93 9.69
CA LYS A 2 5.19 5.84 10.15
C LYS A 2 4.30 6.93 9.55
N THR A 3 3.21 6.49 8.95
CA THR A 3 2.16 7.31 8.35
C THR A 3 0.87 6.97 9.07
N GLU A 4 0.18 7.99 9.55
CA GLU A 4 -1.07 7.80 10.29
C GLU A 4 -2.28 8.06 9.39
N VAL A 5 -2.14 8.97 8.42
CA VAL A 5 -3.27 9.42 7.60
C VAL A 5 -3.15 8.88 6.18
N LEU A 6 -4.25 8.29 5.70
CA LEU A 6 -4.44 7.88 4.32
C LEU A 6 -5.43 8.82 3.65
N ALA A 7 -5.08 9.36 2.50
CA ALA A 7 -6.01 9.96 1.54
C ALA A 7 -6.22 8.97 0.39
N PHE A 8 -7.45 8.80 -0.05
CA PHE A 8 -7.81 7.86 -1.11
C PHE A 8 -8.71 8.53 -2.15
N SER A 9 -8.40 8.32 -3.42
CA SER A 9 -9.18 8.83 -4.55
C SER A 9 -9.48 7.72 -5.54
N ASP A 10 -10.72 7.25 -5.52
CA ASP A 10 -11.27 6.27 -6.46
C ASP A 10 -12.68 6.67 -6.90
N HIS A 11 -13.10 7.92 -6.64
CA HIS A 11 -14.43 8.42 -6.99
C HIS A 11 -14.36 9.71 -7.81
N PRO A 12 -14.97 9.76 -9.01
CA PRO A 12 -15.47 8.59 -9.74
C PRO A 12 -14.31 7.67 -10.17
N GLU A 13 -14.47 6.35 -10.09
CA GLU A 13 -13.45 5.38 -10.54
C GLU A 13 -13.27 5.55 -12.04
N ARG A 14 -14.39 5.50 -12.78
CA ARG A 14 -14.43 5.68 -14.23
C ARG A 14 -14.63 7.14 -14.61
N VAL A 15 -13.55 7.80 -15.03
CA VAL A 15 -13.48 9.24 -15.29
C VAL A 15 -13.87 9.54 -16.74
N LYS A 16 -14.92 10.34 -16.94
CA LYS A 16 -15.49 10.63 -18.27
C LYS A 16 -15.30 12.07 -18.74
N GLU A 17 -14.94 12.96 -17.85
CA GLU A 17 -14.87 14.40 -18.11
C GLU A 17 -13.78 15.05 -17.27
N ARG A 18 -13.43 16.28 -17.64
CA ARG A 18 -12.49 17.14 -16.91
C ARG A 18 -13.05 17.54 -15.54
N GLY A 19 -12.21 17.48 -14.50
CA GLY A 19 -12.53 18.04 -13.20
C GLY A 19 -11.62 17.60 -12.06
N LEU A 20 -11.93 18.09 -10.86
CA LEU A 20 -11.20 17.77 -9.64
C LEU A 20 -11.64 16.39 -9.14
N LEU A 21 -10.68 15.49 -8.94
CA LEU A 21 -10.93 14.16 -8.37
C LEU A 21 -10.68 14.17 -6.87
N PHE A 22 -9.61 14.82 -6.42
CA PHE A 22 -9.24 14.90 -5.01
C PHE A 22 -8.56 16.21 -4.65
N LYS A 23 -8.82 16.71 -3.44
CA LYS A 23 -8.07 17.81 -2.81
C LYS A 23 -7.69 17.41 -1.39
N GLY A 24 -6.41 17.57 -1.05
CA GLY A 24 -5.92 17.37 0.30
C GLY A 24 -4.94 18.47 0.74
N GLY A 25 -4.54 18.40 2.00
CA GLY A 25 -3.57 19.32 2.62
C GLY A 25 -2.49 18.55 3.36
N LEU A 26 -1.30 19.13 3.44
CA LEU A 26 -0.17 18.55 4.17
C LEU A 26 0.01 19.26 5.52
N ILE A 27 0.32 18.47 6.54
CA ILE A 27 0.62 18.97 7.89
C ILE A 27 2.11 18.78 8.14
N PRO A 28 2.83 19.79 8.68
CA PRO A 28 4.26 19.68 8.95
C PRO A 28 4.61 18.43 9.77
N PHE A 29 5.61 17.68 9.32
CA PHE A 29 6.13 16.44 9.94
C PHE A 29 5.10 15.34 10.22
N LYS A 30 3.91 15.42 9.64
CA LYS A 30 2.92 14.34 9.64
C LYS A 30 2.85 13.73 8.25
N PRO A 31 3.50 12.58 8.01
CA PRO A 31 3.40 11.91 6.73
C PRO A 31 1.94 11.59 6.40
N LEU A 32 1.57 11.82 5.14
CA LEU A 32 0.27 11.47 4.57
C LEU A 32 0.51 10.58 3.36
N ARG A 33 -0.14 9.42 3.32
CA ARG A 33 -0.15 8.57 2.13
C ARG A 33 -1.38 8.89 1.30
N PHE A 34 -1.18 9.12 0.01
CA PHE A 34 -2.23 9.32 -0.95
C PHE A 34 -2.20 8.17 -1.94
N GLN A 35 -3.30 7.45 -2.07
CA GLN A 35 -3.46 6.46 -3.12
C GLN A 35 -4.60 6.89 -4.04
N TYR A 36 -4.40 6.71 -5.35
CA TYR A 36 -5.44 6.92 -6.34
C TYR A 36 -5.54 5.72 -7.28
N TYR A 37 -6.75 5.53 -7.81
CA TYR A 37 -7.09 4.53 -8.79
C TYR A 37 -8.18 5.09 -9.69
N HIS A 38 -7.94 5.19 -10.99
CA HIS A 38 -8.93 5.75 -11.93
C HIS A 38 -8.81 5.11 -13.31
N GLU A 39 -9.96 4.84 -13.94
CA GLU A 39 -10.11 4.29 -15.29
C GLU A 39 -10.56 5.39 -16.27
N GLY A 40 -10.03 5.39 -17.49
CA GLY A 40 -10.54 6.24 -18.57
C GLY A 40 -11.90 5.77 -19.08
N GLY A 41 -12.90 6.64 -18.99
CA GLY A 41 -14.31 6.29 -19.18
C GLY A 41 -14.96 6.67 -20.51
N LYS A 42 -14.22 7.29 -21.45
CA LYS A 42 -14.77 7.77 -22.73
C LYS A 42 -13.82 7.48 -23.89
N GLU A 43 -14.34 6.94 -24.99
CA GLU A 43 -13.56 6.39 -26.11
C GLU A 43 -12.77 7.43 -26.90
N ASP A 44 -13.33 8.63 -27.07
CA ASP A 44 -12.73 9.77 -27.76
C ASP A 44 -11.94 10.70 -26.83
N ASN A 45 -11.85 10.39 -25.53
CA ASN A 45 -11.23 11.30 -24.57
C ASN A 45 -9.70 11.35 -24.69
N GLN A 46 -9.18 12.57 -24.59
CA GLN A 46 -7.78 12.86 -24.32
C GLN A 46 -7.62 13.24 -22.83
N LEU A 47 -8.11 12.41 -21.91
CA LEU A 47 -7.97 12.73 -20.50
C LEU A 47 -6.53 12.54 -20.03
N TRP A 48 -6.11 13.45 -19.16
CA TRP A 48 -4.86 13.41 -18.42
C TRP A 48 -5.16 13.45 -16.94
N LEU A 49 -4.48 12.59 -16.18
CA LEU A 49 -4.46 12.65 -14.74
C LEU A 49 -3.25 13.45 -14.29
N ARG A 50 -3.45 14.54 -13.56
CA ARG A 50 -2.39 15.43 -13.07
C ARG A 50 -2.48 15.60 -11.57
N LEU A 51 -1.37 15.38 -10.89
CA LEU A 51 -1.21 15.67 -9.46
C LEU A 51 -0.36 16.91 -9.29
N ASP A 52 -0.89 17.91 -8.62
CA ASP A 52 -0.22 19.18 -8.37
C ASP A 52 -0.10 19.46 -6.87
N LEU A 53 1.05 19.99 -6.46
CA LEU A 53 1.27 20.60 -5.16
C LEU A 53 1.19 22.13 -5.30
N ARG A 54 0.54 22.78 -4.33
CA ARG A 54 0.46 24.24 -4.26
C ARG A 54 0.90 24.72 -2.89
N ASN A 55 1.90 25.60 -2.85
CA ASN A 55 2.26 26.33 -1.66
C ASN A 55 1.35 27.56 -1.53
N ASN A 56 0.36 27.50 -0.64
CA ASN A 56 -0.56 28.63 -0.46
C ASN A 56 0.05 29.76 0.38
N SER A 57 1.18 29.52 1.06
CA SER A 57 1.86 30.55 1.82
C SER A 57 2.40 31.64 0.89
N GLN A 58 2.19 32.90 1.26
CA GLN A 58 2.75 34.06 0.53
C GLN A 58 4.15 34.46 1.01
N ARG A 59 4.69 33.76 2.02
CA ARG A 59 5.93 34.19 2.70
C ARG A 59 6.98 33.11 2.84
N LYS A 60 6.58 31.85 3.01
CA LYS A 60 7.50 30.76 3.32
C LYS A 60 7.58 29.78 2.15
N LYS A 61 8.81 29.42 1.79
CA LYS A 61 9.06 28.29 0.90
C LYS A 61 8.63 26.99 1.59
N ALA A 62 8.17 26.03 0.79
CA ALA A 62 7.84 24.70 1.28
C ALA A 62 8.85 23.67 0.78
N LYS A 63 9.21 22.72 1.64
CA LYS A 63 10.08 21.59 1.32
C LYS A 63 9.35 20.30 1.63
N ILE A 64 9.17 19.45 0.62
CA ILE A 64 8.36 18.24 0.70
C ILE A 64 9.21 17.05 0.29
N MET A 65 9.20 15.99 1.09
CA MET A 65 9.72 14.68 0.67
C MET A 65 8.58 13.84 0.08
N LEU A 66 8.86 13.18 -1.03
CA LEU A 66 7.95 12.27 -1.72
C LEU A 66 8.57 10.88 -1.80
N ILE A 67 7.78 9.86 -1.48
CA ILE A 67 8.04 8.45 -1.83
C ILE A 67 6.88 8.00 -2.70
N GLU A 68 7.17 7.51 -3.90
CA GLU A 68 6.16 7.33 -4.95
C GLU A 68 6.20 5.91 -5.52
N GLY A 69 5.05 5.42 -5.98
CA GLY A 69 4.92 4.30 -6.89
C GLY A 69 3.81 4.59 -7.88
N GLU A 70 4.00 4.13 -9.11
CA GLU A 70 3.07 4.37 -10.20
C GLU A 70 2.86 3.09 -10.99
N GLY A 71 1.63 2.92 -11.49
CA GLY A 71 1.24 1.81 -12.34
C GLY A 71 0.21 2.26 -13.37
N GLY A 72 0.31 1.67 -14.55
CA GLY A 72 -0.47 2.08 -15.71
C GLY A 72 0.20 3.17 -16.56
N PRO A 73 -0.48 3.66 -17.62
CA PRO A 73 -1.82 3.23 -18.03
C PRO A 73 -1.79 1.78 -18.52
N ASP A 74 -2.73 0.95 -18.04
CA ASP A 74 -2.78 -0.49 -18.34
C ASP A 74 -4.23 -0.93 -18.56
N CYS A 75 -4.46 -1.87 -19.48
CA CYS A 75 -5.77 -2.49 -19.67
C CYS A 75 -6.02 -3.63 -18.67
N ASP A 76 -4.97 -4.14 -18.03
CA ASP A 76 -5.06 -5.04 -16.89
C ASP A 76 -5.07 -4.25 -15.58
N TYR A 77 -6.28 -4.06 -15.07
CA TYR A 77 -6.63 -3.39 -13.82
C TYR A 77 -5.78 -3.87 -12.62
N PHE A 78 -5.50 -5.18 -12.54
CA PHE A 78 -4.71 -5.78 -11.46
C PHE A 78 -3.22 -5.46 -11.63
N GLN A 79 -2.70 -5.53 -12.86
CA GLN A 79 -1.29 -5.20 -13.12
C GLN A 79 -0.97 -3.73 -12.82
N ALA A 80 -1.88 -2.80 -13.09
CA ALA A 80 -1.69 -1.40 -12.73
C ALA A 80 -1.53 -1.24 -11.20
N GLY A 81 -2.42 -1.86 -10.40
CA GLY A 81 -2.32 -1.86 -8.94
C GLY A 81 -1.05 -2.52 -8.42
N HIS A 82 -0.71 -3.69 -8.95
CA HIS A 82 0.47 -4.46 -8.58
C HIS A 82 1.79 -3.69 -8.84
N LYS A 83 1.95 -3.11 -10.04
CA LYS A 83 3.13 -2.31 -10.41
C LYS A 83 3.31 -1.10 -9.51
N ASN A 84 2.24 -0.36 -9.23
CA ASN A 84 2.23 0.75 -8.27
C ASN A 84 2.77 0.29 -6.91
N ASN A 85 2.18 -0.77 -6.35
CA ASN A 85 2.53 -1.25 -5.02
C ASN A 85 3.98 -1.76 -4.94
N VAL A 86 4.46 -2.51 -5.94
CA VAL A 86 5.85 -2.98 -5.98
C VAL A 86 6.81 -1.79 -5.99
N GLN A 87 6.58 -0.79 -6.84
CA GLN A 87 7.44 0.39 -6.89
C GLN A 87 7.40 1.18 -5.57
N PHE A 88 6.20 1.47 -5.05
CA PHE A 88 6.03 2.22 -3.82
C PHE A 88 6.69 1.52 -2.63
N LEU A 89 6.43 0.23 -2.43
CA LEU A 89 6.99 -0.53 -1.30
C LEU A 89 8.51 -0.64 -1.42
N ARG A 90 9.06 -0.82 -2.64
CA ARG A 90 10.52 -0.79 -2.86
C ARG A 90 11.16 0.52 -2.44
N HIS A 91 10.57 1.64 -2.83
CA HIS A 91 11.08 2.96 -2.44
C HIS A 91 10.92 3.19 -0.93
N LEU A 92 9.80 2.75 -0.35
CA LEU A 92 9.53 2.85 1.08
C LEU A 92 10.54 2.06 1.92
N THR A 93 10.84 0.81 1.56
CA THR A 93 11.80 -0.05 2.28
C THR A 93 13.24 0.41 2.13
N ALA A 94 13.58 1.00 0.98
CA ALA A 94 14.88 1.60 0.76
C ALA A 94 15.04 2.97 1.44
N GLY A 95 13.95 3.58 1.91
CA GLY A 95 13.95 4.97 2.36
C GLY A 95 14.29 5.95 1.23
N CYS A 96 14.06 5.55 -0.01
CA CYS A 96 14.33 6.34 -1.21
C CYS A 96 13.15 7.27 -1.46
N GLY A 97 13.40 8.58 -1.39
CA GLY A 97 12.44 9.60 -1.76
C GLY A 97 13.14 10.79 -2.40
N ARG A 98 12.36 11.60 -3.12
CA ARG A 98 12.86 12.86 -3.70
C ARG A 98 12.36 14.05 -2.88
N ILE A 99 13.16 15.12 -2.87
CA ILE A 99 12.80 16.38 -2.24
C ILE A 99 12.34 17.36 -3.30
N LEU A 100 11.18 17.98 -3.05
CA LEU A 100 10.66 19.09 -3.82
C LEU A 100 10.67 20.36 -2.99
N GLU A 101 10.89 21.46 -3.69
CA GLU A 101 10.93 22.80 -3.13
C GLU A 101 9.97 23.70 -3.92
N ILE A 102 9.02 24.33 -3.22
CA ILE A 102 7.98 25.16 -3.84
C ILE A 102 8.00 26.54 -3.21
N ASP A 103 8.30 27.55 -4.04
CA ASP A 103 8.35 28.94 -3.61
C ASP A 103 6.97 29.46 -3.17
N PRO A 104 6.93 30.54 -2.38
CA PRO A 104 5.66 31.11 -1.92
C PRO A 104 4.70 31.43 -3.07
N GLY A 105 3.44 31.01 -2.92
CA GLY A 105 2.38 31.23 -3.90
C GLY A 105 2.50 30.42 -5.19
N GLN A 106 3.52 29.58 -5.34
CA GLN A 106 3.76 28.77 -6.54
C GLN A 106 3.10 27.39 -6.45
N SER A 107 2.96 26.76 -7.61
CA SER A 107 2.55 25.37 -7.76
C SER A 107 3.63 24.56 -8.46
N MET A 108 3.65 23.25 -8.23
CA MET A 108 4.52 22.31 -8.90
C MET A 108 3.73 21.05 -9.27
N THR A 109 3.84 20.63 -10.53
CA THR A 109 3.28 19.36 -10.99
C THR A 109 4.17 18.20 -10.53
N VAL A 110 3.57 17.25 -9.81
CA VAL A 110 4.24 16.05 -9.31
C VAL A 110 4.35 15.02 -10.44
N PHE A 111 3.23 14.77 -11.14
CA PHE A 111 3.16 13.97 -12.37
C PHE A 111 2.00 14.47 -13.25
N CYS A 112 2.07 14.15 -14.54
CA CYS A 112 0.98 14.30 -15.49
C CYS A 112 1.01 13.12 -16.47
N GLN A 113 -0.03 12.28 -16.46
CA GLN A 113 -0.08 11.05 -17.26
C GLN A 113 -1.36 10.98 -18.06
N LYS A 114 -1.30 10.42 -19.27
CA LYS A 114 -2.49 10.17 -20.07
C LYS A 114 -3.33 9.09 -19.41
N LEU A 115 -4.66 9.25 -19.44
CA LEU A 115 -5.66 8.29 -18.98
C LEU A 115 -6.50 7.80 -20.19
N PRO A 116 -6.00 6.82 -20.97
CA PRO A 116 -6.72 6.31 -22.13
C PRO A 116 -8.01 5.59 -21.77
N TYR A 117 -8.91 5.48 -22.74
CA TYR A 117 -10.16 4.72 -22.59
C TYR A 117 -9.91 3.26 -22.20
N CYS A 118 -10.68 2.76 -21.23
CA CYS A 118 -10.59 1.39 -20.69
C CYS A 118 -9.19 1.01 -20.17
N GLN A 119 -8.40 2.02 -19.78
CA GLN A 119 -7.12 1.82 -19.12
C GLN A 119 -7.11 2.52 -17.77
N VAL A 120 -6.35 1.96 -16.85
CA VAL A 120 -6.26 2.40 -15.47
C VAL A 120 -4.93 3.04 -15.18
N LEU A 121 -4.97 4.12 -14.41
CA LEU A 121 -3.84 4.63 -13.65
C LEU A 121 -4.03 4.34 -12.16
N SER A 122 -2.99 3.78 -11.54
CA SER A 122 -2.90 3.61 -10.09
C SER A 122 -1.60 4.22 -9.59
N GLY A 123 -1.65 4.94 -8.48
CA GLY A 123 -0.44 5.46 -7.87
C GLY A 123 -0.56 5.65 -6.38
N THR A 124 0.58 5.62 -5.72
CA THR A 124 0.72 5.82 -4.29
C THR A 124 1.83 6.83 -4.04
N THR A 125 1.52 7.93 -3.37
CA THR A 125 2.47 8.95 -2.98
C THR A 125 2.42 9.16 -1.48
N GLN A 126 3.53 8.97 -0.79
CA GLN A 126 3.68 9.39 0.60
C GLN A 126 4.36 10.75 0.66
N PHE A 127 3.61 11.76 1.11
CA PHE A 127 4.09 13.12 1.31
C PHE A 127 4.61 13.29 2.73
N THR A 128 5.71 14.00 2.91
CA THR A 128 6.12 14.56 4.21
C THR A 128 6.53 16.01 4.03
N LEU A 129 5.76 16.94 4.61
CA LEU A 129 6.12 18.35 4.64
C LEU A 129 7.22 18.58 5.68
N LEU A 130 8.45 18.82 5.22
CA LEU A 130 9.64 19.02 6.04
C LEU A 130 9.81 20.47 6.49
N GLU A 131 9.49 21.42 5.62
CA GLU A 131 9.55 22.86 5.91
C GLU A 131 8.38 23.59 5.26
N GLY A 132 7.94 24.70 5.86
CA GLY A 132 6.81 25.50 5.38
C GLY A 132 5.48 25.14 6.03
N SER A 133 4.40 25.68 5.49
CA SER A 133 3.02 25.49 5.96
C SER A 133 2.04 25.68 4.79
N GLU A 134 0.79 25.26 4.96
CA GLU A 134 -0.31 25.57 4.02
C GLU A 134 -0.12 24.98 2.61
N VAL A 135 0.55 23.81 2.50
CA VAL A 135 0.67 23.11 1.23
C VAL A 135 -0.58 22.28 0.97
N SER A 136 -1.19 22.44 -0.21
CA SER A 136 -2.29 21.60 -0.69
C SER A 136 -1.85 20.74 -1.86
N PHE A 137 -2.52 19.61 -2.06
CA PHE A 137 -2.38 18.82 -3.28
C PHE A 137 -3.72 18.61 -3.97
N TYR A 138 -3.69 18.48 -5.29
CA TYR A 138 -4.86 18.37 -6.15
C TYR A 138 -4.63 17.27 -7.19
N LEU A 139 -5.55 16.31 -7.24
CA LEU A 139 -5.63 15.34 -8.34
C LEU A 139 -6.74 15.79 -9.29
N ASN A 140 -6.39 16.05 -10.55
CA ASN A 140 -7.32 16.50 -11.59
C ASN A 140 -7.31 15.57 -12.79
N ALA A 141 -8.49 15.39 -13.38
CA ALA A 141 -8.64 14.97 -14.77
C ALA A 141 -8.73 16.21 -15.68
N LEU A 142 -7.92 16.26 -16.73
CA LEU A 142 -7.79 17.39 -17.65
C LEU A 142 -7.95 16.94 -19.10
N GLU A 143 -8.40 17.81 -20.00
CA GLU A 143 -8.46 17.52 -21.44
C GLU A 143 -7.16 17.89 -22.16
N ASP A 144 -6.43 18.89 -21.64
CA ASP A 144 -5.07 19.24 -22.03
C ASP A 144 -4.16 19.32 -20.80
N PRO A 145 -2.96 18.69 -20.82
CA PRO A 145 -2.05 18.62 -19.68
C PRO A 145 -1.53 19.99 -19.22
N GLN A 146 -1.66 21.05 -20.02
CA GLN A 146 -1.28 22.43 -19.67
C GLN A 146 -2.42 23.27 -19.13
N GLU A 147 -3.64 22.73 -19.09
CA GLU A 147 -4.80 23.48 -18.60
C GLU A 147 -4.65 23.91 -17.14
N MET A 148 -5.36 25.00 -16.81
CA MET A 148 -5.57 25.38 -15.42
C MET A 148 -6.33 24.29 -14.66
N LEU A 149 -6.01 24.14 -13.37
CA LEU A 149 -6.71 23.21 -12.49
C LEU A 149 -8.21 23.52 -12.46
N SER A 150 -9.01 22.46 -12.43
CA SER A 150 -10.42 22.57 -12.08
C SER A 150 -10.56 22.53 -10.56
N PHE A 151 -11.54 23.27 -10.05
CA PHE A 151 -11.99 23.18 -8.65
C PHE A 151 -13.39 22.59 -8.53
N ASN A 152 -13.99 22.20 -9.67
CA ASN A 152 -15.27 21.52 -9.71
C ASN A 152 -15.03 20.04 -9.40
N LEU A 153 -15.45 19.63 -8.20
CA LEU A 153 -15.31 18.25 -7.73
C LEU A 153 -16.21 17.33 -8.56
N LEU A 154 -15.60 16.39 -9.28
CA LEU A 154 -16.33 15.36 -10.00
C LEU A 154 -17.00 14.42 -9.03
N SER A 155 -18.23 14.05 -9.35
CA SER A 155 -18.98 13.08 -8.56
C SER A 155 -19.96 12.33 -9.44
N ASN A 156 -20.03 11.01 -9.25
CA ASN A 156 -21.03 10.16 -9.87
C ASN A 156 -21.86 9.51 -8.75
N PRO A 157 -23.14 9.87 -8.56
CA PRO A 157 -23.98 9.30 -7.49
C PRO A 157 -24.20 7.78 -7.58
N LYS A 158 -23.97 7.17 -8.75
CA LYS A 158 -24.07 5.71 -8.95
C LYS A 158 -22.78 4.98 -8.63
N ASP A 159 -21.70 5.72 -8.43
CA ASP A 159 -20.40 5.17 -8.11
C ASP A 159 -20.32 4.86 -6.61
N VAL A 160 -19.90 3.64 -6.29
CA VAL A 160 -19.81 3.10 -4.94
C VAL A 160 -18.39 3.21 -4.38
N HIS A 161 -17.44 3.62 -5.20
CA HIS A 161 -16.04 3.74 -4.83
C HIS A 161 -15.80 4.90 -3.88
N ALA A 162 -14.71 4.78 -3.13
CA ALA A 162 -14.47 5.66 -2.00
C ALA A 162 -13.61 6.85 -2.41
N ARG A 163 -13.88 7.99 -1.77
CA ARG A 163 -13.00 9.15 -1.78
C ARG A 163 -13.04 9.78 -0.40
N GLY A 164 -11.88 9.99 0.19
CA GLY A 164 -11.82 10.53 1.54
C GLY A 164 -10.45 10.54 2.18
N ILE A 165 -10.46 10.84 3.48
CA ILE A 165 -9.30 10.78 4.35
C ILE A 165 -9.62 9.83 5.51
N TYR A 166 -8.66 8.99 5.89
CA TYR A 166 -8.81 7.89 6.83
C TYR A 166 -7.68 7.90 7.86
N ALA A 167 -7.98 7.46 9.09
CA ALA A 167 -7.09 7.56 10.25
C ALA A 167 -6.04 6.43 10.35
N CYS A 168 -5.99 5.53 9.38
CA CYS A 168 -5.07 4.41 9.37
C CYS A 168 -4.40 4.34 8.00
N ALA A 169 -3.09 4.57 7.96
CA ALA A 169 -2.26 4.31 6.78
C ALA A 169 -1.34 3.11 6.99
N ASP A 170 -0.95 2.76 8.22
CA ASP A 170 -0.09 1.61 8.49
C ASP A 170 -0.76 0.64 9.47
N GLN A 171 -0.65 -0.67 9.21
CA GLN A 171 -1.09 -1.73 10.13
C GLN A 171 0.03 -2.73 10.39
N PHE A 172 0.12 -3.17 11.64
CA PHE A 172 1.16 -4.08 12.11
C PHE A 172 0.52 -5.36 12.64
N ILE A 173 0.98 -6.52 12.16
CA ILE A 173 0.46 -7.83 12.58
C ILE A 173 1.62 -8.74 12.97
N ASN A 174 1.67 -9.11 14.25
CA ASN A 174 2.65 -10.06 14.76
C ASN A 174 1.97 -11.40 15.07
N LYS A 175 2.59 -12.50 14.63
CA LYS A 175 2.11 -13.86 14.84
C LYS A 175 3.27 -14.76 15.24
N VAL A 176 2.96 -15.79 16.03
CA VAL A 176 3.94 -16.78 16.48
C VAL A 176 3.44 -18.16 16.05
N VAL A 177 4.35 -18.99 15.54
CA VAL A 177 4.11 -20.41 15.24
C VAL A 177 5.16 -21.21 15.99
N VAL A 178 4.71 -22.01 16.98
CA VAL A 178 5.59 -22.89 17.76
C VAL A 178 5.35 -24.33 17.32
N VAL A 179 6.44 -25.02 16.99
CA VAL A 179 6.44 -26.44 16.65
C VAL A 179 7.17 -27.20 17.75
N SER A 180 6.46 -28.08 18.47
CA SER A 180 7.02 -28.85 19.59
C SER A 180 6.78 -30.36 19.49
N ASP A 181 5.92 -30.81 18.59
CA ASP A 181 5.65 -32.22 18.33
C ASP A 181 5.51 -32.45 16.82
N SER A 182 4.79 -33.48 16.36
CA SER A 182 4.52 -33.74 14.93
C SER A 182 3.19 -33.17 14.43
N LYS A 183 2.49 -32.34 15.22
CA LYS A 183 1.16 -31.80 14.85
C LYS A 183 1.25 -30.59 13.92
N VAL A 184 0.10 -30.27 13.33
CA VAL A 184 -0.09 -29.08 12.51
C VAL A 184 0.03 -27.86 13.41
N ALA A 185 0.87 -26.91 12.99
CA ALA A 185 0.97 -25.59 13.60
C ALA A 185 0.87 -24.55 12.49
N GLU A 186 0.00 -23.56 12.66
CA GLU A 186 -0.14 -22.47 11.71
C GLU A 186 -0.59 -21.18 12.38
N ALA A 187 -0.26 -20.05 11.73
CA ALA A 187 -0.82 -18.75 12.04
C ALA A 187 -1.39 -18.11 10.78
N ARG A 188 -2.46 -17.33 10.98
CA ARG A 188 -3.18 -16.63 9.91
C ARG A 188 -3.19 -15.13 10.19
N ALA A 189 -2.94 -14.34 9.15
CA ALA A 189 -3.05 -12.89 9.17
C ALA A 189 -3.93 -12.42 8.00
N ALA A 190 -4.98 -11.67 8.30
CA ALA A 190 -5.87 -11.10 7.29
C ALA A 190 -5.47 -9.66 6.98
N VAL A 191 -5.44 -9.33 5.70
CA VAL A 191 -5.14 -8.01 5.13
C VAL A 191 -6.31 -7.61 4.25
N GLY A 192 -6.72 -6.33 4.19
CA GLY A 192 -7.84 -5.93 3.34
C GLY A 192 -9.22 -6.04 3.97
N ALA A 193 -9.31 -6.31 5.27
CA ALA A 193 -10.57 -6.63 5.94
C ALA A 193 -11.10 -5.49 6.83
N VAL A 194 -10.27 -4.49 7.12
CA VAL A 194 -10.58 -3.46 8.09
C VAL A 194 -11.24 -2.29 7.39
N ARG A 195 -12.52 -2.06 7.68
CA ARG A 195 -13.22 -0.87 7.19
C ARG A 195 -12.67 0.37 7.88
N GLN A 196 -12.40 1.41 7.10
CA GLN A 196 -11.87 2.66 7.64
C GLN A 196 -12.95 3.74 7.65
N PRO A 197 -13.30 4.32 8.80
CA PRO A 197 -14.19 5.47 8.84
C PRO A 197 -13.51 6.69 8.21
N ASN A 198 -14.26 7.43 7.41
CA ASN A 198 -13.79 8.69 6.85
C ASN A 198 -13.75 9.75 7.96
N ILE A 199 -12.60 10.40 8.15
CA ILE A 199 -12.38 11.34 9.26
C ILE A 199 -13.01 12.72 9.02
N ILE A 200 -13.44 13.01 7.79
CA ILE A 200 -14.14 14.26 7.47
C ILE A 200 -15.64 13.96 7.35
N ALA A 201 -16.09 13.66 6.15
CA ALA A 201 -17.47 13.37 5.80
C ALA A 201 -17.44 12.62 4.47
N GLY A 202 -18.18 11.53 4.36
CA GLY A 202 -18.19 10.68 3.17
C GLY A 202 -18.34 9.20 3.51
N PRO A 203 -18.29 8.33 2.49
CA PRO A 203 -18.39 6.89 2.70
C PRO A 203 -17.19 6.38 3.50
N GLU A 204 -17.42 5.29 4.24
CA GLU A 204 -16.32 4.45 4.74
C GLU A 204 -15.50 3.89 3.57
N LEU A 205 -14.23 3.63 3.80
CA LEU A 205 -13.47 2.76 2.90
C LEU A 205 -13.89 1.32 3.19
N ARG A 206 -14.51 0.68 2.20
CA ARG A 206 -14.87 -0.75 2.27
C ARG A 206 -13.61 -1.58 1.99
N GLY A 207 -12.91 -1.91 3.06
CA GLY A 207 -11.55 -2.45 3.00
C GLY A 207 -10.54 -1.38 3.43
N ASP A 208 -9.26 -1.64 3.18
CA ASP A 208 -8.15 -0.79 3.62
C ASP A 208 -7.14 -0.57 2.47
N TYR A 209 -7.64 -0.35 1.26
CA TYR A 209 -6.85 0.08 0.09
C TYR A 209 -5.97 1.27 0.45
N GLY A 210 -4.67 1.20 0.13
CA GLY A 210 -3.71 2.25 0.45
C GLY A 210 -3.04 2.07 1.82
N VAL A 211 -3.51 1.13 2.65
CA VAL A 211 -2.89 0.82 3.94
C VAL A 211 -1.71 -0.13 3.74
N VAL A 212 -0.54 0.26 4.23
CA VAL A 212 0.64 -0.62 4.27
C VAL A 212 0.50 -1.55 5.46
N TYR A 213 0.62 -2.84 5.18
CA TYR A 213 0.65 -3.88 6.19
C TYR A 213 2.08 -4.38 6.38
N ALA A 214 2.54 -4.30 7.62
CA ALA A 214 3.80 -4.86 8.09
C ALA A 214 3.50 -6.09 8.96
N LEU A 215 3.76 -7.27 8.41
CA LEU A 215 3.51 -8.55 9.09
C LEU A 215 4.81 -9.16 9.56
N GLN A 216 4.82 -9.76 10.75
CA GLN A 216 5.92 -10.57 11.24
C GLN A 216 5.40 -11.91 11.75
N PHE A 217 6.01 -12.98 11.28
CA PHE A 217 5.82 -14.32 11.80
C PHE A 217 7.09 -14.78 12.49
N LEU A 218 7.02 -14.99 13.80
CA LEU A 218 8.06 -15.70 14.55
C LEU A 218 7.80 -17.20 14.47
N LEU A 219 8.73 -17.93 13.88
CA LEU A 219 8.70 -19.39 13.77
C LEU A 219 9.67 -19.96 14.77
N ILE A 220 9.23 -20.92 15.58
CA ILE A 220 10.05 -21.55 16.61
C ILE A 220 9.98 -23.06 16.42
N ASN A 221 11.13 -23.69 16.26
CA ASN A 221 11.24 -25.14 16.21
C ASN A 221 11.85 -25.67 17.52
N LYS A 222 11.01 -26.24 18.37
CA LYS A 222 11.40 -26.90 19.63
C LYS A 222 11.61 -28.42 19.47
N THR A 223 11.55 -28.94 18.25
CA THR A 223 11.74 -30.38 17.99
C THR A 223 13.22 -30.72 17.84
N GLU A 224 13.52 -32.02 17.79
CA GLU A 224 14.88 -32.55 17.62
C GLU A 224 15.32 -32.61 16.14
N SER A 225 14.43 -32.31 15.20
CA SER A 225 14.70 -32.32 13.76
C SER A 225 14.37 -30.98 13.12
N GLU A 226 14.84 -30.76 11.90
CA GLU A 226 14.41 -29.62 11.09
C GLU A 226 12.89 -29.60 10.87
N ALA A 227 12.30 -28.41 10.86
CA ALA A 227 10.89 -28.19 10.58
C ALA A 227 10.73 -27.31 9.34
N ASP A 228 9.92 -27.79 8.38
CA ASP A 228 9.58 -27.08 7.17
C ASP A 228 8.30 -26.24 7.37
N PHE A 229 8.32 -25.01 6.87
CA PHE A 229 7.21 -24.06 6.87
C PHE A 229 6.89 -23.59 5.46
N GLU A 230 5.63 -23.26 5.22
CA GLU A 230 5.14 -22.64 4.00
C GLU A 230 4.49 -21.30 4.30
N LEU A 231 4.86 -20.28 3.51
CA LEU A 231 4.09 -19.06 3.38
C LEU A 231 3.07 -19.25 2.26
N ILE A 232 1.80 -19.06 2.58
CA ILE A 232 0.67 -19.27 1.67
C ILE A 232 -0.14 -17.98 1.61
N ILE A 233 -0.57 -17.64 0.40
CA ILE A 233 -1.47 -16.53 0.11
C ILE A 233 -2.82 -17.13 -0.25
N ASN A 234 -3.88 -16.68 0.43
CA ASN A 234 -5.24 -17.19 0.27
C ASN A 234 -6.23 -16.04 0.10
N PRO A 235 -6.63 -15.70 -1.14
CA PRO A 235 -7.68 -14.70 -1.40
C PRO A 235 -9.02 -15.12 -0.79
N ARG A 236 -9.74 -14.17 -0.18
CA ARG A 236 -11.02 -14.43 0.51
C ARG A 236 -12.17 -13.54 0.07
N GLY A 237 -11.91 -12.34 -0.47
CA GLY A 237 -12.95 -11.42 -0.95
C GLY A 237 -13.46 -11.75 -2.35
N GLY A 238 -12.55 -12.18 -3.23
CA GLY A 238 -12.82 -12.55 -4.61
C GLY A 238 -11.52 -12.83 -5.34
N LYS A 239 -11.53 -12.67 -6.67
CA LYS A 239 -10.32 -12.67 -7.48
C LYS A 239 -9.38 -11.54 -7.05
N ALA A 240 -8.12 -11.85 -6.78
CA ALA A 240 -7.16 -10.88 -6.26
C ALA A 240 -5.74 -11.17 -6.76
N THR A 241 -4.95 -10.12 -6.83
CA THR A 241 -3.48 -10.16 -6.83
C THR A 241 -2.96 -9.76 -5.45
N ALA A 242 -1.68 -10.00 -5.20
CA ALA A 242 -1.07 -9.62 -3.93
C ALA A 242 0.41 -9.25 -4.11
N THR A 243 0.76 -8.00 -3.85
CA THR A 243 2.14 -7.53 -3.75
C THR A 243 2.72 -7.90 -2.38
N VAL A 244 3.83 -8.64 -2.37
CA VAL A 244 4.46 -9.11 -1.13
C VAL A 244 5.98 -8.99 -1.23
N LEU A 245 6.56 -8.09 -0.44
CA LEU A 245 8.00 -8.05 -0.22
C LEU A 245 8.32 -8.81 1.07
N GLU A 246 9.19 -9.82 0.99
CA GLU A 246 9.49 -10.73 2.09
C GLU A 246 10.97 -10.68 2.47
N GLN A 247 11.26 -10.68 3.77
CA GLN A 247 12.60 -10.86 4.32
C GLN A 247 12.54 -11.85 5.47
N THR A 248 13.48 -12.79 5.50
CA THR A 248 13.58 -13.78 6.57
C THR A 248 14.94 -13.69 7.26
N ASP A 249 14.91 -13.60 8.59
CA ASP A 249 16.09 -13.77 9.45
C ASP A 249 16.05 -15.13 10.15
N LEU A 250 17.18 -15.84 10.17
CA LEU A 250 17.37 -17.09 10.92
C LEU A 250 18.19 -16.82 12.18
N TYR A 251 17.82 -17.48 13.27
CA TYR A 251 18.44 -17.35 14.58
C TYR A 251 18.85 -18.73 15.11
N ASN A 252 20.12 -18.85 15.50
CA ASN A 252 20.69 -20.09 16.04
C ASN A 252 20.24 -20.43 17.47
N GLN A 253 19.09 -19.91 17.90
CA GLN A 253 18.52 -20.11 19.23
C GLN A 253 17.00 -19.99 19.17
N ILE A 254 16.33 -20.49 20.22
CA ILE A 254 14.92 -20.21 20.45
C ILE A 254 14.78 -18.75 20.91
N ILE A 255 13.94 -17.99 20.20
CA ILE A 255 13.46 -16.69 20.66
C ILE A 255 12.23 -16.94 21.54
N GLU A 256 12.23 -16.40 22.76
CA GLU A 256 11.07 -16.51 23.64
C GLU A 256 9.89 -15.66 23.12
N PRO A 257 8.71 -16.28 22.85
CA PRO A 257 7.58 -15.59 22.23
C PRO A 257 7.13 -14.33 22.95
N ASP A 258 7.01 -14.39 24.27
CA ASP A 258 6.44 -13.29 25.07
C ASP A 258 7.37 -12.08 25.09
N ILE A 259 8.68 -12.33 25.18
CA ILE A 259 9.71 -11.29 25.09
C ILE A 259 9.64 -10.64 23.70
N TRP A 260 9.71 -11.45 22.65
CA TRP A 260 9.67 -10.94 21.27
C TRP A 260 8.41 -10.13 20.99
N LEU A 261 7.23 -10.60 21.40
CA LEU A 261 5.97 -9.87 21.22
C LEU A 261 5.97 -8.53 21.96
N SER A 262 6.54 -8.47 23.17
CA SER A 262 6.63 -7.24 23.97
C SER A 262 7.60 -6.20 23.38
N GLU A 263 8.57 -6.63 22.58
CA GLU A 263 9.56 -5.77 21.93
C GLU A 263 9.10 -5.25 20.56
N GLN A 264 7.98 -5.74 20.01
CA GLN A 264 7.54 -5.29 18.69
C GLN A 264 7.03 -3.85 18.72
N VAL A 265 7.72 -2.98 17.98
CA VAL A 265 7.35 -1.58 17.83
C VAL A 265 6.58 -1.41 16.51
N PRO A 266 5.39 -0.79 16.50
CA PRO A 266 4.62 -0.52 15.30
C PRO A 266 5.21 0.66 14.50
N ASP A 267 6.41 0.46 13.94
CA ASP A 267 7.08 1.42 13.06
C ASP A 267 7.66 0.72 11.82
N LEU A 268 7.32 1.25 10.64
CA LEU A 268 7.86 0.78 9.36
C LEU A 268 9.37 0.97 9.23
N ALA A 269 10.00 1.76 10.12
CA ALA A 269 11.46 1.83 10.20
C ALA A 269 12.13 0.46 10.42
N TYR A 270 11.46 -0.48 11.09
CA TYR A 270 11.94 -1.87 11.29
C TYR A 270 11.76 -2.77 10.07
N PHE A 271 11.08 -2.28 9.02
CA PHE A 271 10.87 -2.98 7.75
C PHE A 271 11.71 -2.36 6.62
N ARG A 272 12.82 -1.69 6.97
CA ARG A 272 13.79 -1.19 6.00
C ARG A 272 14.65 -2.33 5.47
N PHE A 273 14.12 -3.03 4.47
CA PHE A 273 14.84 -4.12 3.81
C PHE A 273 15.99 -3.63 2.92
N GLY A 274 16.02 -2.34 2.56
CA GLY A 274 16.91 -1.87 1.50
C GLY A 274 16.64 -2.67 0.21
N ASN A 275 17.70 -3.23 -0.37
CA ASN A 275 17.61 -4.14 -1.52
C ASN A 275 17.61 -5.63 -1.13
N GLN A 276 17.51 -5.96 0.16
CA GLN A 276 17.59 -7.32 0.69
C GLN A 276 16.20 -7.87 1.03
N TYR A 277 15.40 -8.13 -0.01
CA TYR A 277 14.09 -8.79 0.10
C TYR A 277 13.88 -9.73 -1.09
N THR A 278 12.95 -10.66 -0.95
CA THR A 278 12.43 -11.46 -2.05
C THR A 278 11.02 -10.99 -2.40
N ASP A 279 10.75 -10.83 -3.69
CA ASP A 279 9.40 -10.58 -4.18
C ASP A 279 8.63 -11.91 -4.21
N ARG A 280 7.57 -12.01 -3.40
CA ARG A 280 6.72 -13.19 -3.22
C ARG A 280 5.31 -12.96 -3.75
N SER A 281 5.16 -11.98 -4.64
CA SER A 281 3.86 -11.52 -5.08
C SER A 281 3.10 -12.53 -5.92
N LEU A 282 1.76 -12.52 -5.79
CA LEU A 282 0.86 -13.07 -6.79
C LEU A 282 0.59 -12.00 -7.84
N SER A 283 1.41 -11.96 -8.89
CA SER A 283 1.32 -10.99 -9.99
C SER A 283 0.25 -11.34 -11.03
N LYS A 284 -0.39 -12.50 -10.89
CA LYS A 284 -1.53 -12.93 -11.71
C LYS A 284 -2.73 -13.15 -10.82
N GLU A 285 -3.90 -12.93 -11.40
CA GLU A 285 -5.18 -13.14 -10.74
C GLU A 285 -5.24 -14.54 -10.11
N ALA A 286 -5.49 -14.56 -8.81
CA ALA A 286 -5.68 -15.75 -8.01
C ALA A 286 -7.16 -15.96 -7.74
N GLU A 287 -7.63 -17.20 -7.91
CA GLU A 287 -9.01 -17.59 -7.66
C GLU A 287 -9.32 -17.54 -6.16
N PRO A 288 -10.54 -17.08 -5.79
CA PRO A 288 -10.93 -16.99 -4.40
C PRO A 288 -10.89 -18.35 -3.72
N PHE A 289 -10.58 -18.34 -2.43
CA PHE A 289 -10.53 -19.50 -1.55
C PHE A 289 -9.46 -20.55 -1.88
N SER A 290 -8.63 -20.32 -2.90
CA SER A 290 -7.50 -21.18 -3.25
C SER A 290 -6.23 -20.81 -2.48
N GLU A 291 -5.40 -21.81 -2.17
CA GLU A 291 -4.12 -21.61 -1.47
C GLU A 291 -2.98 -21.57 -2.49
N TYR A 292 -2.22 -20.47 -2.48
CA TYR A 292 -1.06 -20.28 -3.34
C TYR A 292 0.19 -20.25 -2.50
N LYS A 293 1.08 -21.23 -2.70
CA LYS A 293 2.37 -21.26 -2.00
C LYS A 293 3.29 -20.17 -2.54
N ALA A 294 3.69 -19.25 -1.68
CA ALA A 294 4.58 -18.14 -1.99
C ALA A 294 6.05 -18.45 -1.65
N ALA A 295 6.29 -19.14 -0.52
CA ALA A 295 7.64 -19.53 -0.11
C ALA A 295 7.61 -20.82 0.72
N SER A 296 8.77 -21.47 0.80
CA SER A 296 9.08 -22.54 1.76
C SER A 296 10.32 -22.15 2.55
N LEU A 297 10.34 -22.45 3.84
CA LEU A 297 11.41 -22.11 4.76
C LEU A 297 11.67 -23.27 5.71
N ALA A 298 12.93 -23.64 5.89
CA ALA A 298 13.34 -24.63 6.87
C ALA A 298 13.89 -23.94 8.12
N VAL A 299 13.50 -24.40 9.30
CA VAL A 299 14.02 -23.94 10.60
C VAL A 299 14.66 -25.13 11.32
N PRO A 300 15.98 -25.12 11.58
CA PRO A 300 16.65 -26.21 12.26
C PRO A 300 16.11 -26.48 13.67
N ALA A 301 16.44 -27.66 14.21
CA ALA A 301 16.10 -28.06 15.57
C ALA A 301 16.62 -27.04 16.60
N GLY A 302 15.78 -26.64 17.55
CA GLY A 302 16.16 -25.69 18.61
C GLY A 302 16.42 -24.25 18.12
N GLN A 303 15.96 -23.88 16.93
CA GLN A 303 16.19 -22.57 16.32
C GLN A 303 14.89 -21.79 16.06
N SER A 304 15.04 -20.53 15.67
CA SER A 304 13.93 -19.65 15.31
C SER A 304 14.17 -18.93 13.99
N ALA A 305 13.09 -18.49 13.36
CA ALA A 305 13.13 -17.60 12.21
C ALA A 305 12.12 -16.46 12.39
N VAL A 306 12.45 -15.28 11.88
CA VAL A 306 11.49 -14.17 11.77
C VAL A 306 11.27 -13.89 10.30
N VAL A 307 10.06 -14.16 9.83
CA VAL A 307 9.61 -13.83 8.46
C VAL A 307 8.85 -12.52 8.50
N ARG A 308 9.37 -11.49 7.82
CA ARG A 308 8.74 -10.18 7.69
C ARG A 308 8.15 -10.02 6.31
N LEU A 309 6.91 -9.55 6.25
CA LEU A 309 6.21 -9.25 5.00
C LEU A 309 5.79 -7.79 4.99
N LEU A 310 5.98 -7.13 3.85
CA LEU A 310 5.32 -5.88 3.51
C LEU A 310 4.37 -6.10 2.35
N THR A 311 3.14 -5.62 2.52
CA THR A 311 2.09 -5.71 1.52
C THR A 311 1.18 -4.49 1.60
N LEU A 312 0.39 -4.28 0.56
CA LEU A 312 -0.56 -3.18 0.45
C LEU A 312 -1.74 -3.68 -0.40
N PRO A 313 -3.00 -3.57 0.06
CA PRO A 313 -4.14 -3.95 -0.74
C PRO A 313 -4.21 -3.17 -2.06
N GLU A 314 -4.18 -3.89 -3.16
CA GLU A 314 -4.14 -3.34 -4.52
C GLU A 314 -5.50 -2.80 -4.96
N GLY A 315 -5.53 -1.67 -5.67
CA GLY A 315 -6.73 -1.19 -6.37
C GLY A 315 -7.23 -2.24 -7.37
N ALA A 316 -8.56 -2.31 -7.55
CA ALA A 316 -9.30 -3.35 -8.31
C ALA A 316 -9.20 -4.81 -7.81
N SER A 317 -8.35 -5.11 -6.81
CA SER A 317 -8.34 -6.45 -6.19
C SER A 317 -9.46 -6.64 -5.18
N ASN A 318 -10.06 -7.83 -5.18
CA ASN A 318 -11.10 -8.20 -4.21
C ASN A 318 -10.49 -8.72 -2.91
N TYR A 319 -9.99 -7.78 -2.12
CA TYR A 319 -9.57 -8.03 -0.74
C TYR A 319 -10.80 -8.37 0.13
N PRO A 320 -10.64 -9.16 1.22
CA PRO A 320 -9.38 -9.47 1.90
C PRO A 320 -8.57 -10.62 1.31
N VAL A 321 -7.27 -10.59 1.59
CA VAL A 321 -6.30 -11.67 1.38
C VAL A 321 -5.77 -12.14 2.73
N ARG A 322 -5.62 -13.46 2.89
CA ARG A 322 -5.07 -14.07 4.10
C ARG A 322 -3.68 -14.61 3.82
N PHE A 323 -2.72 -14.21 4.64
CA PHE A 323 -1.40 -14.84 4.73
C PHE A 323 -1.45 -15.95 5.78
N ILE A 324 -1.00 -17.14 5.40
CA ILE A 324 -0.95 -18.31 6.26
C ILE A 324 0.50 -18.75 6.34
N MET A 325 1.02 -18.86 7.55
CA MET A 325 2.32 -19.46 7.82
C MET A 325 2.06 -20.80 8.48
N ARG A 326 2.39 -21.91 7.81
CA ARG A 326 1.99 -23.27 8.20
C ARG A 326 3.18 -24.21 8.18
N ARG A 327 3.30 -25.04 9.21
CA ARG A 327 4.24 -26.17 9.21
C ARG A 327 3.79 -27.25 8.22
N VAL A 328 4.71 -27.75 7.42
CA VAL A 328 4.51 -28.94 6.57
C VAL A 328 4.68 -30.20 7.41
N ILE A 329 3.68 -31.08 7.36
CA ILE A 329 3.80 -32.44 7.89
C ILE A 329 4.08 -33.35 6.69
N LYS A 330 5.18 -34.09 6.76
CA LYS A 330 5.51 -35.16 5.82
C LYS A 330 4.88 -36.46 6.28
#